data_AF-A0A925I8V8-F1
#
_entry.id   AF-A0A925I8V8-F1
#
_cell.length_a   1.000
_cell.length_b   1.000
_cell.length_c   1.000
_cell.angle_alpha   90.00
_cell.angle_beta   90.00
_cell.angle_gamma   90.00
#
_symmetry.space_group_name_H-M   'P 1'
#
loop_
_entity.id
_entity.type
_entity.pdbx_description
1 polymer ?
#
loop_
_entity_poly.entity_id
_entity_poly.type
_entity_poly.pdbx_seq_one_letter_code
_entity_poly.pdbx_strand_id
1 'polypeptide(L)'
;MTKVCSYTHIKQVIVLLLTSFLWFPAFSQEGKINVKGKNYSSAFTMSEGRITGTYISFYSNGKKKATGNFINGMRTGEWKVWDSLGNLKVKRLYKNGFEFEQLLPVIPKKGPIPLLMKPDYFLTRNSDSFIPLRYLQQRAVVTETRTWRYLSPENNELLFKENKLLLFLLNAIKEKKFDAYNEDEFITKSTIDFQKIKNTDSLKILGFCIKEDWFFDFDRMLTERRIISISPMVKRDLVTRERNIHDTVSLFNVYYPQCRKFLAQQKAADKSFPAYVKNMDDIFFFRCFSGIPYRVTEISDRVTPPPISTKYTNVLYTTETKMMEDEHDLWIYYAGGK
;
A
#
# COMPACT_ATOMS: atom_id res chain seq x y z
N MET A 1 -68.49 18.45 -64.88
CA MET A 1 -68.54 19.92 -64.76
C MET A 1 -68.48 20.29 -63.28
N THR A 2 -67.70 21.32 -62.93
CA THR A 2 -67.63 22.08 -61.64
C THR A 2 -67.22 21.32 -60.36
N LYS A 3 -65.96 21.43 -59.86
CA LYS A 3 -65.41 22.40 -58.86
C LYS A 3 -66.28 22.49 -57.59
N VAL A 4 -65.80 22.29 -56.35
CA VAL A 4 -64.93 23.16 -55.51
C VAL A 4 -64.46 22.33 -54.28
N CYS A 5 -63.16 22.13 -54.03
CA CYS A 5 -62.27 22.82 -53.07
C CYS A 5 -62.63 22.74 -51.56
N SER A 6 -61.78 22.12 -50.73
CA SER A 6 -61.11 22.80 -49.60
C SER A 6 -60.08 21.90 -48.89
N TYR A 7 -58.97 22.54 -48.55
CA TYR A 7 -57.82 22.08 -47.75
C TYR A 7 -58.21 21.77 -46.29
N THR A 8 -57.44 20.91 -45.61
CA THR A 8 -56.67 21.30 -44.40
C THR A 8 -55.82 20.17 -43.78
N HIS A 9 -54.55 20.53 -43.59
CA HIS A 9 -53.59 20.13 -42.55
C HIS A 9 -53.07 18.68 -42.36
N ILE A 10 -51.85 18.52 -42.87
CA ILE A 10 -50.73 17.70 -42.39
C ILE A 10 -50.64 17.69 -40.86
N LYS A 11 -50.68 16.50 -40.23
CA LYS A 11 -50.14 16.26 -38.90
C LYS A 11 -48.81 15.51 -39.05
N GLN A 12 -47.71 16.21 -38.79
CA GLN A 12 -46.40 15.60 -38.57
C GLN A 12 -46.44 14.84 -37.24
N VAL A 13 -46.21 13.53 -37.29
CA VAL A 13 -46.02 12.69 -36.11
C VAL A 13 -44.55 12.81 -35.70
N ILE A 14 -44.29 13.57 -34.63
CA ILE A 14 -42.99 13.60 -33.95
C ILE A 14 -42.95 12.39 -33.01
N VAL A 15 -42.16 11.38 -33.37
CA VAL A 15 -41.83 10.25 -32.48
C VAL A 15 -40.73 10.74 -31.52
N LEU A 16 -41.13 11.08 -30.29
CA LEU A 16 -40.21 11.37 -29.18
C LEU A 16 -39.62 10.06 -28.65
N LEU A 17 -38.42 9.70 -29.11
CA LEU A 17 -37.56 8.69 -28.50
C LEU A 17 -37.00 9.25 -27.18
N LEU A 18 -37.71 9.00 -26.08
CA LEU A 18 -37.19 9.15 -24.72
C LEU A 18 -36.08 8.11 -24.50
N THR A 19 -34.85 8.46 -24.88
CA THR A 19 -33.67 7.74 -24.40
C THR A 19 -33.38 8.24 -22.99
N SER A 20 -33.90 7.51 -22.00
CA SER A 20 -33.41 7.60 -20.63
C SER A 20 -31.96 7.15 -20.62
N PHE A 21 -31.04 8.10 -20.83
CA PHE A 21 -29.63 7.93 -20.53
C PHE A 21 -29.49 7.84 -19.01
N LEU A 22 -29.79 6.65 -18.46
CA LEU A 22 -29.34 6.27 -17.14
C LEU A 22 -27.82 6.29 -17.19
N TRP A 23 -27.24 7.38 -16.72
CA TRP A 23 -25.82 7.50 -16.47
C TRP A 23 -25.48 6.52 -15.34
N PHE A 24 -25.31 5.25 -15.69
CA PHE A 24 -24.62 4.32 -14.82
C PHE A 24 -23.19 4.84 -14.71
N PRO A 25 -22.72 5.27 -13.53
CA PRO A 25 -21.28 5.33 -13.34
C PRO A 25 -20.77 3.94 -13.67
N ALA A 26 -19.77 3.85 -14.55
CA ALA A 26 -19.07 2.62 -14.84
C ALA A 26 -18.43 2.15 -13.52
N PHE A 27 -19.20 1.40 -12.74
CA PHE A 27 -18.68 0.70 -11.59
C PHE A 27 -17.86 -0.44 -12.18
N SER A 28 -16.54 -0.25 -12.21
CA SER A 28 -15.59 -1.32 -12.48
C SER A 28 -16.02 -2.53 -11.63
N GLN A 29 -16.46 -3.61 -12.28
CA GLN A 29 -16.54 -4.90 -11.59
C GLN A 29 -15.10 -5.30 -11.33
N GLU A 30 -14.58 -4.94 -10.15
CA GLU A 30 -13.25 -5.36 -9.72
C GLU A 30 -13.23 -6.90 -9.69
N GLY A 31 -12.49 -7.49 -10.64
CA GLY A 31 -12.37 -8.94 -10.75
C GLY A 31 -11.82 -9.53 -9.46
N LYS A 32 -12.46 -10.58 -8.95
CA LYS A 32 -11.95 -11.32 -7.78
C LYS A 32 -10.61 -11.97 -8.14
N ILE A 33 -9.59 -11.66 -7.35
CA ILE A 33 -8.26 -12.26 -7.43
C ILE A 33 -8.24 -13.47 -6.52
N ASN A 34 -7.79 -14.60 -7.06
CA ASN A 34 -7.61 -15.84 -6.31
C ASN A 34 -6.13 -16.19 -6.25
N VAL A 35 -5.64 -16.49 -5.05
CA VAL A 35 -4.24 -16.86 -4.80
C VAL A 35 -4.23 -18.22 -4.12
N LYS A 36 -3.36 -19.12 -4.60
CA LYS A 36 -3.12 -20.42 -3.98
C LYS A 36 -1.69 -20.45 -3.42
N GLY A 37 -1.60 -20.44 -2.10
CA GLY A 37 -0.34 -20.65 -1.37
C GLY A 37 -0.05 -22.15 -1.19
N LYS A 38 1.02 -22.46 -0.47
CA LYS A 38 1.43 -23.85 -0.19
C LYS A 38 0.37 -24.63 0.58
N ASN A 39 -0.17 -24.02 1.64
CA ASN A 39 -1.10 -24.66 2.59
C ASN A 39 -2.45 -23.92 2.71
N TYR A 40 -2.70 -22.92 1.86
CA TYR A 40 -3.90 -22.09 1.91
C TYR A 40 -4.32 -21.65 0.51
N SER A 41 -5.57 -21.21 0.38
CA SER A 41 -6.04 -20.39 -0.74
C SER A 41 -6.71 -19.13 -0.19
N SER A 42 -6.70 -18.05 -0.97
CA SER A 42 -7.32 -16.78 -0.59
C SER A 42 -7.95 -16.08 -1.78
N ALA A 43 -9.01 -15.31 -1.53
CA ALA A 43 -9.67 -14.49 -2.52
C ALA A 43 -9.94 -13.08 -1.99
N PHE A 44 -9.77 -12.07 -2.85
CA PHE A 44 -9.98 -10.65 -2.54
C PHE A 44 -10.17 -9.83 -3.82
N THR A 45 -10.54 -8.55 -3.68
CA THR A 45 -10.57 -7.60 -4.81
C THR A 45 -9.53 -6.50 -4.60
N MET A 46 -9.27 -5.73 -5.66
CA MET A 46 -8.31 -4.64 -5.63
C MET A 46 -8.82 -3.41 -6.34
N SER A 47 -8.52 -2.25 -5.75
CA SER A 47 -8.77 -0.93 -6.29
C SER A 47 -7.46 -0.15 -6.29
N GLU A 48 -7.13 0.51 -7.39
CA GLU A 48 -5.87 1.29 -7.54
C GLU A 48 -4.62 0.50 -7.09
N GLY A 49 -4.57 -0.80 -7.36
CA GLY A 49 -3.47 -1.67 -6.94
C GLY A 49 -3.32 -1.88 -5.43
N ARG A 50 -4.35 -1.59 -4.64
CA ARG A 50 -4.45 -1.90 -3.20
C ARG A 50 -5.60 -2.87 -2.94
N ILE A 51 -5.47 -3.75 -1.95
CA ILE A 51 -6.54 -4.69 -1.58
C ILE A 51 -7.73 -3.90 -1.04
N THR A 52 -8.93 -4.23 -1.50
CA THR A 52 -10.18 -3.64 -1.02
C THR A 52 -11.26 -4.71 -0.92
N GLY A 53 -12.36 -4.39 -0.25
CA GLY A 53 -13.50 -5.29 -0.11
C GLY A 53 -13.19 -6.50 0.78
N THR A 54 -13.93 -7.58 0.55
CA THR A 54 -13.86 -8.78 1.39
C THR A 54 -12.65 -9.63 1.05
N TYR A 55 -11.84 -9.91 2.07
CA TYR A 55 -10.81 -10.94 2.06
C TYR A 55 -11.38 -12.21 2.68
N ILE A 56 -11.11 -13.35 2.04
CA ILE A 56 -11.41 -14.67 2.57
C ILE A 56 -10.25 -15.62 2.27
N SER A 57 -9.90 -16.46 3.24
CA SER A 57 -8.92 -17.53 3.04
C SER A 57 -9.39 -18.87 3.60
N PHE A 58 -8.82 -19.94 3.06
CA PHE A 58 -9.16 -21.32 3.37
C PHE A 58 -7.88 -22.14 3.58
N TYR A 59 -7.94 -23.12 4.46
CA TYR A 59 -6.94 -24.18 4.58
C TYR A 59 -6.97 -25.10 3.36
N SER A 60 -5.90 -25.88 3.17
CA SER A 60 -5.84 -26.93 2.14
C SER A 60 -6.97 -27.97 2.24
N ASN A 61 -7.51 -28.20 3.45
CA ASN A 61 -8.66 -29.07 3.69
C ASN A 61 -10.02 -28.44 3.32
N GLY A 62 -10.03 -27.22 2.77
CA GLY A 62 -11.24 -26.50 2.36
C GLY A 62 -11.98 -25.77 3.49
N LYS A 63 -11.58 -25.92 4.76
CA LYS A 63 -12.17 -25.16 5.87
C LYS A 63 -11.70 -23.71 5.82
N LYS A 64 -12.59 -22.80 6.23
CA LYS A 64 -12.30 -21.36 6.29
C LYS A 64 -11.17 -21.10 7.30
N LYS A 65 -10.19 -20.29 6.90
CA LYS A 65 -9.05 -19.88 7.73
C LYS A 65 -9.22 -18.45 8.22
N ALA A 66 -9.51 -17.49 7.34
CA ALA A 66 -9.77 -16.11 7.73
C ALA A 66 -10.86 -15.44 6.89
N THR A 67 -11.47 -14.40 7.45
CA THR A 67 -12.31 -13.46 6.70
C THR A 67 -12.27 -12.08 7.35
N GLY A 68 -12.34 -11.05 6.51
CA GLY A 68 -12.51 -9.68 6.95
C GLY A 68 -12.62 -8.74 5.76
N ASN A 69 -12.55 -7.44 6.02
CA ASN A 69 -12.60 -6.43 4.97
C ASN A 69 -11.34 -5.57 4.96
N PHE A 70 -10.98 -5.12 3.76
CA PHE A 70 -9.97 -4.10 3.53
C PHE A 70 -10.60 -2.85 2.92
N ILE A 71 -10.04 -1.69 3.27
CA ILE A 71 -10.22 -0.43 2.55
C ILE A 71 -8.81 0.12 2.30
N ASN A 72 -8.48 0.38 1.03
CA ASN A 72 -7.19 0.94 0.62
C ASN A 72 -5.97 0.19 1.20
N GLY A 73 -6.02 -1.14 1.21
CA GLY A 73 -4.95 -2.01 1.72
C GLY A 73 -4.90 -2.15 3.25
N MET A 74 -5.77 -1.47 4.00
CA MET A 74 -5.84 -1.56 5.46
C MET A 74 -7.04 -2.37 5.95
N ARG A 75 -6.82 -3.20 6.98
CA ARG A 75 -7.89 -3.96 7.64
C ARG A 75 -8.93 -3.00 8.24
N THR A 76 -10.20 -3.31 8.04
CA THR A 76 -11.32 -2.58 8.61
C THR A 76 -12.43 -3.53 9.06
N GLY A 77 -13.20 -3.11 10.05
CA GLY A 77 -14.37 -3.83 10.53
C GLY A 77 -14.00 -5.17 11.18
N GLU A 78 -14.95 -6.09 11.13
CA GLU A 78 -14.81 -7.38 11.80
C GLU A 78 -13.86 -8.31 11.02
N TRP A 79 -12.88 -8.85 11.73
CA TRP A 79 -11.96 -9.87 11.26
C TRP A 79 -12.10 -11.12 12.10
N LYS A 80 -12.20 -12.28 11.45
CA LYS A 80 -12.28 -13.59 12.10
C LYS A 80 -11.23 -14.52 11.53
N VAL A 81 -10.60 -15.29 12.42
CA VAL A 81 -9.61 -16.31 12.08
C VAL A 81 -9.93 -17.60 12.84
N TRP A 82 -9.96 -18.70 12.10
CA TRP A 82 -10.27 -20.05 12.58
C TRP A 82 -9.03 -20.93 12.49
N ASP A 83 -8.97 -21.98 13.31
CA ASP A 83 -7.96 -23.03 13.18
C ASP A 83 -8.32 -24.03 12.05
N SER A 84 -7.40 -24.95 11.75
CA SER A 84 -7.57 -25.98 10.71
C SER A 84 -8.69 -26.97 11.00
N LEU A 85 -9.19 -27.01 12.24
CA LEU A 85 -10.33 -27.83 12.66
C LEU A 85 -11.66 -27.08 12.46
N GLY A 86 -11.63 -25.77 12.26
CA GLY A 86 -12.80 -24.91 12.05
C GLY A 86 -13.26 -24.17 13.32
N ASN A 87 -12.48 -24.20 14.40
CA ASN A 87 -12.80 -23.47 15.62
C ASN A 87 -12.40 -22.00 15.48
N LEU A 88 -13.28 -21.09 15.84
CA LEU A 88 -12.98 -19.66 15.84
C LEU A 88 -11.97 -19.36 16.96
N LYS A 89 -10.77 -18.92 16.59
CA LYS A 89 -9.70 -18.60 17.54
C LYS A 89 -9.60 -17.12 17.81
N VAL A 90 -9.72 -16.31 16.76
CA VAL A 90 -9.52 -14.86 16.85
C VAL A 90 -10.67 -14.11 16.22
N LYS A 91 -11.17 -13.11 16.94
CA LYS A 91 -12.15 -12.14 16.46
C LYS A 91 -11.69 -10.74 16.85
N ARG A 92 -11.53 -9.85 15.88
CA ARG A 92 -11.11 -8.45 16.08
C ARG A 92 -12.05 -7.49 15.36
N LEU A 93 -12.17 -6.26 15.88
CA LEU A 93 -12.86 -5.15 15.23
C LEU A 93 -11.83 -4.05 14.92
N TYR A 94 -11.42 -3.93 13.66
CA TYR A 94 -10.42 -2.98 13.21
C TYR A 94 -11.04 -1.61 12.94
N LYS A 95 -10.41 -0.56 13.47
CA LYS A 95 -10.66 0.83 13.06
C LYS A 95 -9.75 1.24 11.92
N ASN A 96 -8.49 0.81 11.96
CA ASN A 96 -7.48 1.01 10.92
C ASN A 96 -6.37 -0.05 11.05
N GLY A 97 -5.29 0.05 10.26
CA GLY A 97 -4.18 -0.92 10.26
C GLY A 97 -3.38 -1.03 11.57
N PHE A 98 -3.56 -0.11 12.53
CA PHE A 98 -2.83 -0.07 13.80
C PHE A 98 -3.74 -0.20 15.03
N GLU A 99 -5.04 0.08 14.88
CA GLU A 99 -6.01 0.10 15.98
C GLU A 99 -7.13 -0.93 15.76
N PHE A 100 -7.31 -1.79 16.75
CA PHE A 100 -8.42 -2.75 16.80
C PHE A 100 -8.86 -3.05 18.22
N GLU A 101 -10.09 -3.53 18.36
CA GLU A 101 -10.59 -4.16 19.58
C GLU A 101 -10.52 -5.69 19.44
N GLN A 102 -9.93 -6.37 20.43
CA GLN A 102 -9.91 -7.83 20.49
C GLN A 102 -11.20 -8.34 21.15
N LEU A 103 -12.02 -9.06 20.37
CA LEU A 103 -13.28 -9.65 20.85
C LEU A 103 -13.14 -11.12 21.26
N LEU A 104 -12.28 -11.89 20.57
CA LEU A 104 -11.92 -13.27 20.93
C LEU A 104 -10.43 -13.53 20.69
N PRO A 105 -9.69 -14.17 21.62
CA PRO A 105 -10.14 -14.52 22.96
C PRO A 105 -10.47 -13.26 23.78
N VAL A 106 -11.45 -13.38 24.69
CA VAL A 106 -11.84 -12.24 25.55
C VAL A 106 -10.67 -11.96 26.49
N ILE A 107 -10.08 -10.77 26.35
CA ILE A 107 -8.99 -10.36 27.23
C ILE A 107 -9.59 -9.99 28.60
N PRO A 108 -9.16 -10.65 29.69
CA PRO A 108 -9.64 -10.32 31.02
C PRO A 108 -9.35 -8.85 31.36
N LYS A 109 -10.35 -8.09 31.80
CA LYS A 109 -10.19 -6.67 32.19
C LYS A 109 -9.46 -6.49 33.53
N LYS A 110 -9.28 -7.56 34.31
CA LYS A 110 -8.63 -7.56 35.63
C LYS A 110 -7.53 -8.63 35.67
N GLY A 111 -6.43 -8.35 36.36
CA GLY A 111 -5.28 -9.27 36.55
C GLY A 111 -3.98 -8.77 35.89
N PRO A 112 -2.89 -9.56 35.95
CA PRO A 112 -1.59 -9.18 35.35
C PRO A 112 -1.60 -9.18 33.81
N ILE A 113 -2.50 -9.94 33.18
CA ILE A 113 -2.64 -10.10 31.72
C ILE A 113 -3.04 -8.78 31.00
N PRO A 114 -4.04 -7.99 31.46
CA PRO A 114 -4.41 -6.73 30.80
C PRO A 114 -3.33 -5.64 30.79
N LEU A 115 -2.30 -5.70 31.65
CA LEU A 115 -1.16 -4.76 31.60
C LEU A 115 -0.18 -5.08 30.46
N LEU A 116 -0.16 -6.33 29.99
CA LEU A 116 0.72 -6.79 28.90
C LEU A 116 0.09 -6.57 27.51
N MET A 117 -1.20 -6.25 27.43
CA MET A 117 -1.94 -6.18 26.16
C MET A 117 -2.57 -4.81 25.85
N LYS A 118 -2.30 -3.76 26.65
CA LYS A 118 -2.62 -2.40 26.23
C LYS A 118 -1.52 -1.94 25.27
N PRO A 119 -1.80 -1.72 23.97
CA PRO A 119 -0.82 -1.13 23.10
C PRO A 119 -0.56 0.31 23.58
N ASP A 120 0.62 0.58 24.15
CA ASP A 120 1.11 1.93 24.47
C ASP A 120 1.51 2.68 23.19
N TYR A 121 0.68 2.61 22.15
CA TYR A 121 0.92 3.28 20.89
C TYR A 121 -0.36 3.93 20.37
N PHE A 122 -0.54 5.17 20.80
CA PHE A 122 -1.61 6.03 20.32
C PHE A 122 -1.12 6.76 19.08
N LEU A 123 -1.95 6.79 18.03
CA LEU A 123 -1.67 7.47 16.77
C LEU A 123 -1.81 9.00 16.91
N THR A 124 -1.01 9.61 17.76
CA THR A 124 -0.99 11.05 17.99
C THR A 124 0.14 11.70 17.21
N ARG A 125 -0.17 12.79 16.52
CA ARG A 125 0.85 13.60 15.84
C ARG A 125 1.63 14.42 16.86
N ASN A 126 2.92 14.53 16.65
CA ASN A 126 3.79 15.43 17.43
C ASN A 126 3.70 16.88 16.91
N SER A 127 4.53 17.77 17.47
CA SER A 127 4.67 19.16 17.03
C SER A 127 5.04 19.33 15.56
N ASP A 128 5.72 18.34 14.98
CA ASP A 128 6.12 18.32 13.56
C ASP A 128 5.03 17.72 12.65
N SER A 129 3.82 17.49 13.17
CA SER A 129 2.66 16.99 12.42
C SER A 129 2.78 15.56 11.88
N PHE A 130 3.74 14.75 12.36
CA PHE A 130 3.84 13.32 12.02
C PHE A 130 3.59 12.42 13.23
N ILE A 131 3.21 11.16 12.98
CA ILE A 131 3.00 10.16 14.04
C ILE A 131 4.36 9.48 14.31
N PRO A 132 4.99 9.68 15.49
CA PRO A 132 6.29 9.05 15.79
C PRO A 132 6.19 7.53 15.71
N LEU A 133 7.22 6.86 15.18
CA LEU A 133 7.25 5.39 15.22
C LEU A 133 7.40 4.93 16.67
N ARG A 134 6.64 3.90 17.08
CA ARG A 134 6.81 3.26 18.38
C ARG A 134 8.24 2.70 18.49
N TYR A 135 8.93 3.00 19.58
CA TYR A 135 10.14 2.27 19.90
C TYR A 135 9.79 0.79 20.14
N LEU A 136 10.52 -0.10 19.48
CA LEU A 136 10.29 -1.54 19.56
C LEU A 136 11.55 -2.21 20.07
N GLN A 137 11.41 -2.98 21.13
CA GLN A 137 12.49 -3.81 21.64
C GLN A 137 12.64 -5.04 20.75
N GLN A 138 13.87 -5.46 20.47
CA GLN A 138 14.13 -6.62 19.62
C GLN A 138 13.41 -7.89 20.11
N ARG A 139 13.30 -8.08 21.43
CA ARG A 139 12.56 -9.22 22.03
C ARG A 139 11.07 -9.27 21.70
N ALA A 140 10.48 -8.15 21.28
CA ALA A 140 9.08 -8.06 20.89
C ALA A 140 8.88 -8.34 19.38
N VAL A 141 9.97 -8.50 18.61
CA VAL A 141 9.93 -8.87 17.20
C VAL A 141 9.97 -10.40 17.08
N VAL A 142 8.90 -11.00 16.57
CA VAL A 142 8.83 -12.47 16.39
C VAL A 142 9.45 -12.89 15.06
N THR A 143 9.12 -12.17 13.99
CA THR A 143 9.64 -12.37 12.64
C THR A 143 9.99 -11.02 12.04
N GLU A 144 10.98 -11.00 11.15
CA GLU A 144 11.35 -9.83 10.38
C GLU A 144 11.68 -10.24 8.94
N THR A 145 11.04 -9.56 7.99
CA THR A 145 11.28 -9.74 6.56
C THR A 145 11.49 -8.37 5.93
N ARG A 146 12.58 -8.20 5.20
CA ARG A 146 12.83 -6.96 4.45
C ARG A 146 12.38 -7.11 3.01
N THR A 147 11.67 -6.11 2.51
CA THR A 147 11.15 -6.10 1.14
C THR A 147 11.52 -4.82 0.39
N TRP A 148 11.63 -4.96 -0.93
CA TRP A 148 11.76 -3.83 -1.84
C TRP A 148 10.61 -3.84 -2.81
N ARG A 149 10.04 -2.65 -3.01
CA ARG A 149 8.81 -2.46 -3.75
C ARG A 149 8.96 -1.36 -4.77
N TYR A 150 8.39 -1.57 -5.94
CA TYR A 150 8.31 -0.57 -6.99
C TYR A 150 6.92 0.09 -6.99
N LEU A 151 6.88 1.42 -6.86
CA LEU A 151 5.69 2.25 -7.01
C LEU A 151 5.68 2.80 -8.44
N SER A 152 4.61 2.49 -9.19
CA SER A 152 4.39 3.04 -10.52
C SER A 152 3.54 4.32 -10.47
N PRO A 153 3.64 5.21 -11.48
CA PRO A 153 2.80 6.41 -11.56
C PRO A 153 1.29 6.12 -11.63
N GLU A 154 0.90 5.06 -12.33
CA GLU A 154 -0.49 4.69 -12.63
C GLU A 154 -1.38 4.59 -11.38
N ASN A 155 -0.87 3.97 -10.30
CA ASN A 155 -1.64 3.74 -9.07
C ASN A 155 -1.25 4.66 -7.91
N ASN A 156 -0.47 5.72 -8.20
CA ASN A 156 0.10 6.60 -7.18
C ASN A 156 0.12 8.07 -7.65
N GLU A 157 -0.89 8.51 -8.40
CA GLU A 157 -0.91 9.81 -9.11
C GLU A 157 -0.38 10.98 -8.27
N LEU A 158 -0.83 11.13 -7.01
CA LEU A 158 -0.42 12.23 -6.14
C LEU A 158 1.09 12.30 -5.89
N LEU A 159 1.79 11.17 -5.86
CA LEU A 159 3.25 11.12 -5.65
C LEU A 159 4.02 11.59 -6.90
N PHE A 160 3.43 11.41 -8.08
CA PHE A 160 4.05 11.67 -9.38
C PHE A 160 3.58 12.94 -10.08
N LYS A 161 2.41 13.48 -9.69
CA LYS A 161 1.84 14.70 -10.25
C LYS A 161 2.85 15.83 -10.17
N GLU A 162 3.20 16.40 -11.33
CA GLU A 162 4.17 17.50 -11.46
C GLU A 162 5.52 17.18 -10.77
N ASN A 163 5.92 15.91 -10.73
CA ASN A 163 7.11 15.43 -10.03
C ASN A 163 7.16 15.83 -8.54
N LYS A 164 6.00 16.02 -7.88
CA LYS A 164 5.87 16.58 -6.52
C LYS A 164 6.82 15.97 -5.50
N LEU A 165 6.85 14.63 -5.38
CA LEU A 165 7.73 13.98 -4.41
C LEU A 165 9.21 14.13 -4.78
N LEU A 166 9.56 13.96 -6.06
CA LEU A 166 10.96 14.10 -6.51
C LEU A 166 11.49 15.52 -6.24
N LEU A 167 10.73 16.55 -6.64
CA LEU A 167 11.11 17.95 -6.46
C LEU A 167 11.24 18.29 -4.98
N PHE A 168 10.33 17.79 -4.14
CA PHE A 168 10.44 17.93 -2.69
C PHE A 168 11.74 17.33 -2.16
N LEU A 169 12.06 16.08 -2.53
CA LEU A 169 13.28 15.41 -2.07
C LEU A 169 14.54 16.18 -2.50
N LEU A 170 14.63 16.55 -3.77
CA LEU A 170 15.75 17.32 -4.32
C LEU A 170 15.94 18.66 -3.60
N ASN A 171 14.86 19.42 -3.40
CA ASN A 171 14.92 20.71 -2.72
C ASN A 171 15.37 20.56 -1.27
N ALA A 172 14.84 19.57 -0.56
CA ALA A 172 15.23 19.32 0.82
C ALA A 172 16.71 18.89 0.95
N ILE A 173 17.22 18.07 0.03
CA ILE A 173 18.64 17.71 -0.01
C ILE A 173 19.51 18.95 -0.29
N LYS A 174 19.10 19.79 -1.27
CA LYS A 174 19.79 21.04 -1.60
C LYS A 174 19.86 22.00 -0.42
N GLU A 175 18.79 22.08 0.37
CA GLU A 175 18.70 22.87 1.59
C GLU A 175 19.38 22.22 2.80
N LYS A 176 20.06 21.07 2.62
CA LYS A 176 20.74 20.31 3.67
C LYS A 176 19.81 19.92 4.83
N LYS A 177 18.53 19.70 4.54
CA LYS A 177 17.53 19.22 5.51
C LYS A 177 17.77 17.77 5.90
N PHE A 178 18.26 16.96 4.96
CA PHE A 178 18.65 15.57 5.15
C PHE A 178 19.62 15.12 4.06
N ASP A 179 20.31 14.00 4.29
CA ASP A 179 21.31 13.45 3.38
C ASP A 179 20.70 12.53 2.31
N ALA A 180 21.35 12.47 1.15
CA ALA A 180 21.11 11.48 0.12
C ALA A 180 22.29 10.51 0.03
N TYR A 181 22.05 9.31 -0.46
CA TYR A 181 23.01 8.21 -0.48
C TYR A 181 23.06 7.53 -1.84
N ASN A 182 24.23 7.03 -2.24
CA ASN A 182 24.38 6.31 -3.51
C ASN A 182 23.73 4.93 -3.46
N GLU A 183 23.66 4.34 -2.27
CA GLU A 183 23.19 2.98 -2.01
C GLU A 183 22.13 3.00 -0.90
N ASP A 184 21.30 1.97 -0.84
CA ASP A 184 20.18 1.89 0.11
C ASP A 184 20.59 1.34 1.49
N GLU A 185 21.88 1.07 1.66
CA GLU A 185 22.58 0.78 2.92
C GLU A 185 23.02 2.06 3.64
N PHE A 186 22.91 3.22 2.99
CA PHE A 186 23.21 4.54 3.56
C PHE A 186 24.66 4.70 4.05
N ILE A 187 25.60 4.00 3.43
CA ILE A 187 27.04 4.06 3.77
C ILE A 187 27.68 5.28 3.12
N THR A 188 27.50 5.44 1.81
CA THR A 188 28.16 6.48 1.02
C THR A 188 27.18 7.59 0.67
N LYS A 189 27.43 8.80 1.20
CA LYS A 189 26.65 9.99 0.85
C LYS A 189 26.77 10.28 -0.64
N SER A 190 25.65 10.63 -1.25
CA SER A 190 25.58 10.98 -2.66
C SER A 190 25.99 12.42 -2.89
N THR A 191 26.84 12.64 -3.89
CA THR A 191 27.12 13.98 -4.41
C THR A 191 26.18 14.22 -5.58
N ILE A 192 24.96 14.67 -5.29
CA ILE A 192 23.97 14.94 -6.32
C ILE A 192 24.42 16.17 -7.13
N ASP A 193 24.77 15.96 -8.39
CA ASP A 193 25.03 17.03 -9.33
C ASP A 193 23.69 17.63 -9.83
N PHE A 194 23.19 18.61 -9.09
CA PHE A 194 21.94 19.30 -9.43
C PHE A 194 21.99 20.02 -10.79
N GLN A 195 23.17 20.33 -11.34
CA GLN A 195 23.29 20.95 -12.66
C GLN A 195 22.99 19.94 -13.77
N LYS A 196 23.45 18.69 -13.64
CA LYS A 196 23.04 17.59 -14.54
C LYS A 196 21.54 17.33 -14.48
N ILE A 197 20.92 17.48 -13.32
CA ILE A 197 19.48 17.29 -13.14
C ILE A 197 18.67 18.45 -13.77
N LYS A 198 19.12 19.70 -13.62
CA LYS A 198 18.45 20.90 -14.14
C LYS A 198 18.45 21.04 -15.66
N ASN A 199 19.49 20.56 -16.36
CA ASN A 199 19.50 20.53 -17.83
C ASN A 199 18.51 19.51 -18.42
N THR A 200 17.70 18.88 -17.58
CA THR A 200 16.66 17.94 -17.96
C THR A 200 15.31 18.54 -17.56
N ASP A 201 14.82 19.54 -18.30
CA ASP A 201 13.43 20.02 -18.26
C ASP A 201 12.40 18.87 -18.48
N SER A 202 12.90 17.67 -18.78
CA SER A 202 12.20 16.42 -19.06
C SER A 202 12.52 15.27 -18.08
N LEU A 203 13.08 15.49 -16.88
CA LEU A 203 13.41 14.38 -15.95
C LEU A 203 12.13 13.72 -15.41
N LYS A 204 11.58 12.80 -16.21
CA LYS A 204 10.44 11.97 -15.88
C LYS A 204 10.95 10.75 -15.14
N ILE A 205 10.68 10.68 -13.83
CA ILE A 205 10.92 9.46 -13.08
C ILE A 205 10.01 8.34 -13.59
N LEU A 206 10.54 7.13 -13.60
CA LEU A 206 9.79 5.94 -13.98
C LEU A 206 8.93 5.45 -12.81
N GLY A 207 9.43 5.62 -11.58
CA GLY A 207 8.83 5.09 -10.37
C GLY A 207 9.60 5.49 -9.12
N PHE A 208 9.17 4.98 -7.97
CA PHE A 208 9.93 4.99 -6.73
C PHE A 208 10.17 3.57 -6.25
N CYS A 209 11.39 3.26 -5.82
CA CYS A 209 11.65 2.07 -5.01
C CYS A 209 11.49 2.41 -3.52
N ILE A 210 10.76 1.55 -2.80
CA ILE A 210 10.54 1.63 -1.37
C ILE A 210 11.17 0.40 -0.74
N LYS A 211 12.11 0.61 0.19
CA LYS A 211 12.69 -0.44 1.04
C LYS A 211 11.98 -0.41 2.38
N GLU A 212 11.55 -1.54 2.89
CA GLU A 212 10.71 -1.63 4.08
C GLU A 212 10.95 -2.92 4.88
N ASP A 213 10.84 -2.81 6.21
CA ASP A 213 10.83 -3.94 7.13
C ASP A 213 9.40 -4.28 7.50
N TRP A 214 9.12 -5.58 7.45
CA TRP A 214 7.88 -6.18 7.89
C TRP A 214 8.22 -7.00 9.11
N PHE A 215 7.56 -6.75 10.22
CA PHE A 215 7.80 -7.51 11.43
C PHE A 215 6.52 -7.73 12.21
N PHE A 216 6.45 -8.87 12.86
CA PHE A 216 5.36 -9.16 13.79
C PHE A 216 5.72 -8.62 15.17
N ASP A 217 4.95 -7.62 15.62
CA ASP A 217 5.04 -7.03 16.95
C ASP A 217 4.23 -7.88 17.94
N PHE A 218 4.93 -8.60 18.81
CA PHE A 218 4.33 -9.46 19.82
C PHE A 218 3.48 -8.69 20.83
N ASP A 219 3.93 -7.51 21.27
CA ASP A 219 3.22 -6.72 22.29
C ASP A 219 1.86 -6.24 21.77
N ARG A 220 1.76 -5.96 20.47
CA ARG A 220 0.52 -5.52 19.81
C ARG A 220 -0.21 -6.62 19.07
N MET A 221 0.39 -7.79 18.94
CA MET A 221 -0.14 -8.93 18.21
C MET A 221 -0.55 -8.57 16.78
N LEU A 222 0.28 -7.81 16.07
CA LEU A 222 0.04 -7.37 14.68
C LEU A 222 1.34 -7.26 13.88
N THR A 223 1.25 -7.43 12.57
CA THR A 223 2.35 -7.14 11.64
C THR A 223 2.39 -5.65 11.31
N GLU A 224 3.48 -4.97 11.68
CA GLU A 224 3.74 -3.60 11.29
C GLU A 224 4.75 -3.56 10.14
N ARG A 225 4.65 -2.51 9.33
CA ARG A 225 5.50 -2.28 8.17
C ARG A 225 6.17 -0.92 8.33
N ARG A 226 7.49 -0.87 8.32
CA ARG A 226 8.28 0.36 8.46
C ARG A 226 9.07 0.62 7.20
N ILE A 227 8.85 1.78 6.61
CA ILE A 227 9.64 2.23 5.47
C ILE A 227 11.03 2.65 5.96
N ILE A 228 12.04 2.27 5.18
CA ILE A 228 13.45 2.52 5.43
C ILE A 228 14.00 3.49 4.39
N SER A 229 13.70 3.26 3.10
CA SER A 229 14.23 4.05 1.99
C SER A 229 13.13 4.48 1.03
N ILE A 230 13.31 5.67 0.46
CA ILE A 230 12.64 6.12 -0.75
C ILE A 230 13.70 6.42 -1.81
N SER A 231 13.58 5.82 -2.99
CA SER A 231 14.58 5.90 -4.05
C SER A 231 13.92 6.23 -5.39
N PRO A 232 14.09 7.45 -5.94
CA PRO A 232 13.54 7.80 -7.25
C PRO A 232 14.24 7.00 -8.35
N MET A 233 13.47 6.43 -9.29
CA MET A 233 13.99 5.59 -10.36
C MET A 233 13.96 6.32 -11.71
N VAL A 234 15.06 6.22 -12.46
CA VAL A 234 15.20 6.78 -13.81
C VAL A 234 15.76 5.72 -14.77
N LYS A 235 15.68 5.97 -16.08
CA LYS A 235 16.38 5.14 -17.07
C LYS A 235 17.89 5.26 -16.88
N ARG A 236 18.63 4.15 -16.99
CA ARG A 236 20.10 4.12 -16.88
C ARG A 236 20.78 5.10 -17.85
N ASP A 237 20.28 5.24 -19.07
CA ASP A 237 20.80 6.16 -20.10
C ASP A 237 20.84 7.64 -19.64
N LEU A 238 20.01 8.02 -18.66
CA LEU A 238 19.99 9.39 -18.09
C LEU A 238 21.10 9.61 -17.05
N VAL A 239 21.74 8.54 -16.57
CA VAL A 239 22.78 8.56 -15.53
C VAL A 239 24.14 8.16 -16.12
N THR A 240 24.18 7.21 -17.05
CA THR A 240 25.40 6.70 -17.71
C THR A 240 25.22 6.73 -19.23
N ARG A 241 26.24 7.15 -20.01
CA ARG A 241 26.21 7.19 -21.49
C ARG A 241 26.18 5.80 -22.18
N GLU A 242 25.90 4.75 -21.43
CA GLU A 242 25.93 3.36 -21.91
C GLU A 242 24.55 2.97 -22.47
N ARG A 243 24.52 2.45 -23.71
CA ARG A 243 23.31 2.18 -24.51
C ARG A 243 22.57 0.88 -24.14
N ASN A 244 22.61 0.43 -22.88
CA ASN A 244 21.83 -0.74 -22.46
C ASN A 244 20.43 -0.30 -22.00
N ILE A 245 19.51 -0.31 -22.95
CA ILE A 245 18.19 0.36 -22.98
C ILE A 245 17.15 -0.18 -21.96
N HIS A 246 17.45 -1.25 -21.21
CA HIS A 246 16.46 -1.94 -20.38
C HIS A 246 16.62 -1.78 -18.85
N ASP A 247 17.69 -1.15 -18.39
CA ASP A 247 17.96 -1.06 -16.96
C ASP A 247 17.44 0.25 -16.34
N THR A 248 16.82 0.12 -15.16
CA THR A 248 16.49 1.26 -14.30
C THR A 248 17.52 1.40 -13.19
N VAL A 249 17.83 2.63 -12.80
CA VAL A 249 18.76 2.93 -11.69
C VAL A 249 18.12 3.92 -10.73
N SER A 250 18.48 3.81 -9.45
CA SER A 250 18.11 4.81 -8.46
C SER A 250 18.93 6.07 -8.68
N LEU A 251 18.26 7.23 -8.75
CA LEU A 251 18.92 8.52 -8.89
C LEU A 251 19.72 8.87 -7.62
N PHE A 252 19.13 8.55 -6.47
CA PHE A 252 19.73 8.58 -5.13
C PHE A 252 18.81 7.80 -4.19
N ASN A 253 19.30 7.51 -2.99
CA ASN A 253 18.54 6.88 -1.91
C ASN A 253 18.39 7.86 -0.75
N VAL A 254 17.21 7.87 -0.14
CA VAL A 254 16.92 8.72 1.01
C VAL A 254 16.44 7.86 2.16
N TYR A 255 17.11 7.96 3.30
CA TYR A 255 16.66 7.32 4.53
C TYR A 255 15.33 7.96 4.97
N TYR A 256 14.24 7.21 4.96
CA TYR A 256 12.89 7.75 5.21
C TYR A 256 12.74 8.38 6.61
N PRO A 257 13.27 7.78 7.71
CA PRO A 257 13.16 8.36 9.05
C PRO A 257 13.66 9.81 9.21
N GLN A 258 14.74 10.21 8.52
CA GLN A 258 15.23 11.60 8.55
C GLN A 258 14.30 12.58 7.79
N CYS A 259 13.45 12.07 6.88
CA CYS A 259 12.60 12.89 6.01
C CYS A 259 11.20 13.11 6.56
N ARG A 260 10.75 12.27 7.51
CA ARG A 260 9.37 12.24 8.00
C ARG A 260 8.85 13.60 8.42
N LYS A 261 9.63 14.34 9.23
CA LYS A 261 9.25 15.68 9.69
C LYS A 261 8.99 16.66 8.54
N PHE A 262 9.76 16.56 7.46
CA PHE A 262 9.62 17.45 6.31
C PHE A 262 8.51 17.00 5.36
N LEU A 263 8.33 15.68 5.19
CA LEU A 263 7.20 15.11 4.44
C LEU A 263 5.86 15.46 5.09
N ALA A 264 5.81 15.47 6.43
CA ALA A 264 4.62 15.80 7.18
C ALA A 264 4.16 17.25 7.04
N GLN A 265 5.06 18.15 6.64
CA GLN A 265 4.73 19.54 6.33
C GLN A 265 4.07 19.69 4.95
N GLN A 266 4.16 18.67 4.08
CA GLN A 266 3.55 18.69 2.75
C GLN A 266 2.14 18.12 2.81
N LYS A 267 1.13 18.90 2.44
CA LYS A 267 -0.26 18.44 2.41
C LYS A 267 -0.46 17.34 1.36
N ALA A 268 -1.21 16.31 1.75
CA ALA A 268 -1.71 15.26 0.88
C ALA A 268 -3.23 15.44 0.74
N ALA A 269 -3.66 16.16 -0.29
CA ALA A 269 -5.08 16.35 -0.58
C ALA A 269 -5.48 15.40 -1.71
N ASP A 270 -6.13 14.29 -1.35
CA ASP A 270 -6.80 13.39 -2.29
C ASP A 270 -8.09 12.87 -1.64
N LYS A 271 -9.19 12.89 -2.39
CA LYS A 271 -10.49 12.39 -1.91
C LYS A 271 -10.51 10.86 -1.79
N SER A 272 -9.57 10.16 -2.44
CA SER A 272 -9.42 8.71 -2.36
C SER A 272 -8.86 8.24 -1.01
N PHE A 273 -8.18 9.11 -0.28
CA PHE A 273 -7.55 8.75 0.99
C PHE A 273 -8.51 8.81 2.19
N PRO A 274 -8.32 7.93 3.19
CA PRO A 274 -9.05 8.01 4.44
C PRO A 274 -8.81 9.34 5.16
N ALA A 275 -9.80 9.80 5.93
CA ALA A 275 -9.76 11.11 6.62
C ALA A 275 -8.59 11.28 7.62
N TYR A 276 -7.97 10.19 8.07
CA TYR A 276 -6.80 10.23 8.94
C TYR A 276 -5.49 10.52 8.20
N VAL A 277 -5.46 10.44 6.86
CA VAL A 277 -4.32 10.82 6.01
C VAL A 277 -4.39 12.31 5.74
N LYS A 278 -3.44 13.08 6.27
CA LYS A 278 -3.44 14.56 6.20
C LYS A 278 -2.26 15.11 5.41
N ASN A 279 -1.13 14.45 5.44
CA ASN A 279 0.11 14.91 4.83
C ASN A 279 0.86 13.79 4.08
N MET A 280 1.95 14.16 3.40
CA MET A 280 2.72 13.22 2.58
C MET A 280 3.37 12.11 3.41
N ASP A 281 3.75 12.39 4.66
CA ASP A 281 4.27 11.35 5.58
C ASP A 281 3.20 10.30 5.89
N ASP A 282 1.94 10.72 6.10
CA ASP A 282 0.83 9.81 6.37
C ASP A 282 0.59 8.81 5.22
N ILE A 283 0.83 9.20 3.96
CA ILE A 283 0.72 8.28 2.82
C ILE A 283 1.69 7.10 2.99
N PHE A 284 2.92 7.38 3.42
CA PHE A 284 3.93 6.36 3.64
C PHE A 284 3.69 5.58 4.94
N PHE A 285 3.36 6.28 6.03
CA PHE A 285 3.10 5.70 7.34
C PHE A 285 1.89 4.74 7.33
N PHE A 286 0.76 5.16 6.75
CA PHE A 286 -0.43 4.32 6.60
C PHE A 286 -0.42 3.45 5.34
N ARG A 287 0.66 3.55 4.54
CA ARG A 287 0.83 2.82 3.28
C ARG A 287 -0.32 2.99 2.30
N CYS A 288 -0.80 4.22 2.17
CA CYS A 288 -1.79 4.59 1.16
C CYS A 288 -1.14 4.75 -0.22
N PHE A 289 -0.36 3.75 -0.64
CA PHE A 289 0.29 3.67 -1.94
C PHE A 289 0.21 2.24 -2.47
N SER A 290 0.26 2.09 -3.79
CA SER A 290 0.31 0.80 -4.46
C SER A 290 1.72 0.52 -4.94
N GLY A 291 2.18 -0.71 -4.81
CA GLY A 291 3.45 -1.09 -5.39
C GLY A 291 3.67 -2.57 -5.42
N ILE A 292 4.62 -2.99 -6.25
CA ILE A 292 4.88 -4.39 -6.55
C ILE A 292 6.20 -4.80 -5.88
N PRO A 293 6.22 -5.79 -4.96
CA PRO A 293 7.44 -6.30 -4.39
C PRO A 293 8.25 -7.01 -5.48
N TYR A 294 9.55 -6.73 -5.53
CA TYR A 294 10.46 -7.37 -6.48
C TYR A 294 11.65 -8.05 -5.80
N ARG A 295 11.85 -7.82 -4.49
CA ARG A 295 12.88 -8.47 -3.68
C ARG A 295 12.37 -8.62 -2.25
N VAL A 296 12.65 -9.77 -1.64
CA VAL A 296 12.27 -10.12 -0.26
C VAL A 296 13.44 -10.93 0.34
N THR A 297 13.93 -10.62 1.54
CA THR A 297 15.13 -11.29 2.09
C THR A 297 14.99 -12.80 2.35
N GLU A 298 13.77 -13.32 2.47
CA GLU A 298 13.50 -14.78 2.57
C GLU A 298 13.50 -15.49 1.21
N ILE A 299 13.34 -14.75 0.11
CA ILE A 299 13.41 -15.26 -1.25
C ILE A 299 14.79 -14.85 -1.78
N SER A 300 15.74 -15.78 -1.73
CA SER A 300 17.10 -15.59 -2.25
C SER A 300 17.05 -15.04 -3.67
N ASP A 301 17.51 -13.79 -3.84
CA ASP A 301 18.63 -13.39 -4.70
C ASP A 301 18.75 -11.86 -4.69
N ARG A 302 19.95 -11.32 -4.95
CA ARG A 302 20.12 -9.89 -5.24
C ARG A 302 19.50 -9.61 -6.61
N VAL A 303 18.21 -9.28 -6.62
CA VAL A 303 17.49 -8.93 -7.86
C VAL A 303 17.56 -7.42 -8.06
N THR A 304 18.05 -6.99 -9.22
CA THR A 304 17.94 -5.60 -9.69
C THR A 304 16.45 -5.25 -9.86
N PRO A 305 16.03 -3.99 -9.65
CA PRO A 305 14.65 -3.58 -9.90
C PRO A 305 14.25 -4.00 -11.32
N PRO A 306 13.22 -4.86 -11.49
CA PRO A 306 12.96 -5.50 -12.76
C PRO A 306 12.38 -4.53 -13.79
N PRO A 307 12.59 -4.79 -15.11
CA PRO A 307 11.83 -4.11 -16.15
C PRO A 307 10.33 -4.43 -16.04
N ILE A 308 9.50 -3.42 -16.29
CA ILE A 308 8.04 -3.42 -16.09
C ILE A 308 7.40 -4.57 -16.88
N SER A 309 6.80 -5.56 -16.20
CA SER A 309 6.00 -6.60 -16.84
C SER A 309 4.86 -7.10 -15.96
N THR A 310 3.81 -7.65 -16.57
CA THR A 310 2.67 -8.29 -15.90
C THR A 310 3.03 -9.54 -15.08
N LYS A 311 4.27 -10.05 -15.18
CA LYS A 311 4.75 -11.22 -14.42
C LYS A 311 4.80 -10.98 -12.90
N TYR A 312 4.89 -9.72 -12.46
CA TYR A 312 5.11 -9.37 -11.06
C TYR A 312 3.83 -9.14 -10.24
N THR A 313 2.66 -9.02 -10.87
CA THR A 313 1.39 -8.89 -10.14
C THR A 313 1.08 -10.17 -9.37
N ASN A 314 1.35 -11.33 -9.95
CA ASN A 314 1.23 -12.61 -9.25
C ASN A 314 2.18 -12.69 -8.04
N VAL A 315 3.41 -12.17 -8.17
CA VAL A 315 4.40 -12.11 -7.09
C VAL A 315 3.95 -11.17 -5.97
N LEU A 316 3.32 -10.04 -6.30
CA LEU A 316 2.68 -9.14 -5.33
C LEU A 316 1.64 -9.88 -4.51
N TYR A 317 0.70 -10.54 -5.18
CA TYR A 317 -0.43 -11.19 -4.52
C TYR A 317 0.02 -12.36 -3.64
N THR A 318 0.95 -13.18 -4.11
CA THR A 318 1.48 -14.28 -3.31
C THR A 318 2.24 -13.79 -2.09
N THR A 319 3.03 -12.72 -2.22
CA THR A 319 3.82 -12.16 -1.10
C THR A 319 2.92 -11.53 -0.04
N GLU A 320 1.99 -10.64 -0.43
CA GLU A 320 1.08 -9.97 0.52
C GLU A 320 0.17 -10.99 1.22
N THR A 321 -0.40 -11.94 0.46
CA THR A 321 -1.24 -12.98 1.07
C THR A 321 -0.45 -13.89 1.99
N LYS A 322 0.78 -14.28 1.63
CA LYS A 322 1.62 -15.10 2.49
C LYS A 322 1.86 -14.40 3.82
N MET A 323 2.23 -13.12 3.79
CA MET A 323 2.50 -12.35 5.01
C MET A 323 1.26 -12.19 5.90
N MET A 324 0.08 -11.98 5.30
CA MET A 324 -1.19 -11.96 6.04
C MET A 324 -1.49 -13.32 6.68
N GLU A 325 -1.23 -14.40 5.96
CA GLU A 325 -1.52 -15.76 6.41
C GLU A 325 -0.55 -16.24 7.49
N ASP A 326 0.73 -15.84 7.41
CA ASP A 326 1.72 -16.06 8.47
C ASP A 326 1.32 -15.29 9.75
N GLU A 327 0.83 -14.06 9.61
CA GLU A 327 0.28 -13.26 10.72
C GLU A 327 -0.94 -13.96 11.37
N HIS A 328 -1.85 -14.50 10.56
CA HIS A 328 -3.00 -15.27 11.05
C HIS A 328 -2.57 -16.53 11.80
N ASP A 329 -1.52 -17.22 11.34
CA ASP A 329 -0.98 -18.40 12.01
C ASP A 329 -0.38 -18.03 13.38
N LEU A 330 0.33 -16.90 13.48
CA LEU A 330 0.82 -16.37 14.75
C LEU A 330 -0.33 -16.00 15.69
N TRP A 331 -1.41 -15.39 15.18
CA TRP A 331 -2.59 -15.10 15.99
C TRP A 331 -3.23 -16.37 16.56
N ILE A 332 -3.35 -17.44 15.77
CA ILE A 332 -3.88 -18.74 16.22
C ILE A 332 -2.98 -19.36 17.28
N TYR A 333 -1.67 -19.37 17.03
CA TYR A 333 -0.67 -19.94 17.93
C TYR A 333 -0.77 -19.32 19.33
N TYR A 334 -0.73 -17.98 19.41
CA TYR A 334 -0.79 -17.26 20.68
C TYR A 334 -2.20 -17.19 21.29
N ALA A 335 -3.26 -17.49 20.53
CA ALA A 335 -4.61 -17.68 21.06
C ALA A 335 -4.81 -19.06 21.75
N GLY A 336 -3.76 -19.88 21.87
CA GLY A 336 -3.82 -21.20 22.50
C GLY A 336 -4.22 -22.33 21.54
N GLY A 337 -3.97 -22.17 20.23
CA GLY A 337 -4.04 -23.27 19.28
C GLY A 337 -2.86 -24.23 19.45
N LYS A 338 -3.13 -25.46 19.93
CA LYS A 338 -2.25 -26.61 19.68
C LYS A 338 -2.68 -27.31 18.40
#